data_AF-A0A6F9XLK5-F1
#
_entry.id   AF-A0A6F9XLK5-F1
#
_cell.length_a   1.000
_cell.length_b   1.000
_cell.length_c   1.000
_cell.angle_alpha   90.00
_cell.angle_beta   90.00
_cell.angle_gamma   90.00
#
_symmetry.space_group_name_H-M   'P 1'
#
loop_
_entity.id
_entity.type
_entity.pdbx_description
1 polymer ?
#
loop_
_entity_poly.entity_id
_entity_poly.type
_entity_poly.pdbx_seq_one_letter_code
_entity_poly.pdbx_strand_id
1 'polypeptide(L)'
;MKFGPRKPSLKRSISAMTTGRAKRTVKRAINPYYGKKGMGWINNPKKALYNKIYHKTTFSVIPTIGDIKKASKTKPTTVAAETSSSKLNKTIETSSSKKWGCWQVVLLLFLWPLILLVWIPYAIYQYACVDEDTVNN
;
A
#
# COMPACT_ATOMS: atom_id res chain seq x y z
N MET A 1 -29.24 -19.34 -11.36
CA MET A 1 -28.49 -18.08 -11.11
C MET A 1 -29.34 -17.14 -10.26
N LYS A 2 -28.74 -16.13 -9.62
CA LYS A 2 -29.48 -15.03 -8.97
C LYS A 2 -29.55 -13.82 -9.92
N PHE A 3 -30.68 -13.12 -9.93
CA PHE A 3 -30.90 -11.90 -10.70
C PHE A 3 -31.10 -10.71 -9.75
N GLY A 4 -30.71 -9.51 -10.20
CA GLY A 4 -30.95 -8.27 -9.47
C GLY A 4 -29.78 -7.76 -8.62
N PRO A 5 -30.05 -6.86 -7.66
CA PRO A 5 -29.01 -6.13 -6.95
C PRO A 5 -28.17 -7.01 -6.03
N ARG A 6 -26.86 -6.78 -6.05
CA ARG A 6 -25.93 -7.35 -5.06
C ARG A 6 -26.08 -6.61 -3.75
N LYS A 7 -26.08 -7.37 -2.64
CA LYS A 7 -26.11 -6.80 -1.29
C LYS A 7 -24.70 -6.27 -0.94
N PRO A 8 -24.51 -4.95 -0.77
CA PRO A 8 -23.27 -4.42 -0.24
C PRO A 8 -23.11 -4.80 1.23
N SER A 9 -21.87 -4.93 1.70
CA SER A 9 -21.57 -5.13 3.12
C SER A 9 -20.33 -4.34 3.54
N LEU A 10 -20.51 -3.42 4.49
CA LEU A 10 -19.46 -2.49 4.95
C LEU A 10 -18.28 -3.23 5.59
N LYS A 11 -18.56 -4.20 6.47
CA LYS A 11 -17.54 -5.05 7.10
C LYS A 11 -16.62 -5.73 6.08
N ARG A 12 -17.19 -6.26 4.98
CA ARG A 12 -16.41 -6.93 3.93
C ARG A 12 -15.62 -5.94 3.09
N SER A 13 -16.15 -4.75 2.84
CA SER A 13 -15.43 -3.68 2.15
C SER A 13 -14.17 -3.28 2.93
N ILE A 14 -14.31 -2.93 4.21
CA ILE A 14 -13.19 -2.53 5.07
C ILE A 14 -12.16 -3.66 5.19
N SER A 15 -12.61 -4.89 5.42
CA SER A 15 -11.72 -6.06 5.50
C SER A 15 -10.96 -6.30 4.19
N ALA A 16 -11.58 -6.05 3.04
CA ALA A 16 -10.93 -6.21 1.74
C ALA A 16 -9.80 -5.18 1.51
N MET A 17 -9.93 -3.99 2.12
CA MET A 17 -8.97 -2.89 2.05
C MET A 17 -7.78 -3.07 2.99
N THR A 18 -7.99 -3.57 4.21
CA THR A 18 -6.94 -3.70 5.23
C THR A 18 -6.32 -5.11 5.22
N THR A 19 -6.89 -6.04 5.98
CA THR A 19 -6.33 -7.37 6.23
C THR A 19 -6.30 -8.23 4.96
N GLY A 20 -7.33 -8.12 4.12
CA GLY A 20 -7.40 -8.82 2.84
C GLY A 20 -6.35 -8.32 1.84
N ARG A 21 -5.96 -7.05 1.89
CA ARG A 21 -4.90 -6.52 1.02
C ARG A 21 -3.55 -7.12 1.41
N ALA A 22 -3.20 -7.07 2.70
CA ALA A 22 -1.97 -7.65 3.22
C ALA A 22 -1.83 -9.13 2.86
N LYS A 23 -2.87 -9.95 3.12
CA LYS A 23 -2.87 -11.38 2.80
C LYS A 23 -2.67 -11.66 1.29
N ARG A 24 -3.26 -10.84 0.41
CA ARG A 24 -3.08 -11.01 -1.05
C ARG A 24 -1.67 -10.65 -1.50
N THR A 25 -1.03 -9.66 -0.90
CA THR A 25 0.37 -9.28 -1.22
C THR A 25 1.32 -10.43 -0.90
N VAL A 26 1.20 -11.02 0.29
CA VAL A 26 2.03 -12.17 0.68
C VAL A 26 1.83 -13.35 -0.28
N LYS A 27 0.58 -13.68 -0.62
CA LYS A 27 0.29 -14.77 -1.58
C LYS A 27 0.84 -14.51 -2.99
N ARG A 28 0.86 -13.26 -3.43
CA ARG A 28 1.44 -12.87 -4.73
C ARG A 28 2.97 -12.97 -4.73
N ALA A 29 3.61 -12.69 -3.60
CA ALA A 29 5.06 -12.81 -3.47
C ALA A 29 5.52 -14.28 -3.53
N ILE A 30 4.72 -15.18 -2.96
CA ILE A 30 5.05 -16.62 -2.89
C ILE A 30 4.68 -17.35 -4.19
N ASN A 31 3.53 -17.05 -4.81
CA ASN A 31 3.09 -17.75 -6.02
C ASN A 31 3.01 -16.78 -7.22
N PRO A 32 3.87 -16.95 -8.25
CA PRO A 32 3.92 -16.06 -9.41
C PRO A 32 2.65 -16.11 -10.28
N TYR A 33 1.88 -17.19 -10.18
CA TYR A 33 0.64 -17.44 -10.89
C TYR A 33 -0.59 -16.85 -10.15
N TYR A 34 -0.48 -16.47 -8.87
CA TYR A 34 -1.61 -15.97 -8.09
C TYR A 34 -2.06 -14.56 -8.53
N GLY A 35 -3.32 -14.43 -8.95
CA GLY A 35 -3.94 -13.15 -9.28
C GLY A 35 -3.58 -12.57 -10.65
N LYS A 36 -2.97 -13.36 -11.55
CA LYS A 36 -2.80 -13.01 -12.97
C LYS A 36 -4.14 -13.06 -13.70
N LYS A 37 -4.28 -12.28 -14.78
CA LYS A 37 -5.50 -12.28 -15.63
C LYS A 37 -5.59 -13.63 -16.35
N GLY A 38 -6.82 -14.14 -16.56
CA GLY A 38 -7.06 -15.40 -17.29
C GLY A 38 -6.97 -16.68 -16.44
N MET A 39 -6.30 -16.65 -15.29
CA MET A 39 -6.06 -17.82 -14.45
C MET A 39 -7.29 -18.62 -14.04
N GLY A 40 -8.42 -17.94 -13.87
CA GLY A 40 -9.67 -18.56 -13.45
C GLY A 40 -10.20 -19.57 -14.46
N TRP A 41 -9.94 -19.38 -15.74
CA TRP A 41 -10.36 -20.31 -16.80
C TRP A 41 -9.54 -21.59 -16.80
N ILE A 42 -8.24 -21.48 -16.52
CA ILE A 42 -7.31 -22.62 -16.47
C ILE A 42 -7.54 -23.43 -15.20
N ASN A 43 -7.63 -22.76 -14.04
CA ASN A 43 -7.76 -23.46 -12.76
C ASN A 43 -9.16 -24.02 -12.52
N ASN A 44 -10.21 -23.29 -12.92
CA ASN A 44 -11.61 -23.64 -12.60
C ASN A 44 -12.59 -23.12 -13.66
N PRO A 45 -12.68 -23.75 -14.85
CA PRO A 45 -13.47 -23.26 -15.98
C PRO A 45 -14.97 -23.14 -15.66
N LYS A 46 -15.56 -24.12 -14.96
CA LYS A 46 -16.98 -24.10 -14.54
C LYS A 46 -17.31 -22.87 -13.68
N LYS A 47 -16.42 -22.53 -12.74
CA LYS A 47 -16.58 -21.36 -11.86
C LYS A 47 -16.37 -20.05 -12.60
N ALA A 48 -15.43 -20.03 -13.55
CA ALA A 48 -15.20 -18.88 -14.41
C ALA A 48 -16.44 -18.55 -15.25
N LEU A 49 -17.08 -19.56 -15.84
CA LEU A 49 -18.33 -19.41 -16.59
C LEU A 49 -19.47 -18.91 -15.69
N TYR A 50 -19.66 -19.54 -14.53
CA TYR A 50 -20.69 -19.12 -13.57
C TYR A 50 -20.51 -17.65 -13.14
N ASN A 51 -19.29 -17.25 -12.77
CA ASN A 51 -18.99 -15.88 -12.38
C ASN A 51 -19.22 -14.89 -13.54
N LYS A 52 -18.90 -15.28 -14.78
CA LYS A 52 -19.16 -14.45 -15.97
C LYS A 52 -20.66 -14.19 -16.14
N ILE A 53 -21.50 -15.21 -15.97
CA ILE A 53 -22.94 -15.03 -16.10
C ILE A 53 -23.49 -14.25 -14.89
N TYR A 54 -23.08 -14.60 -13.67
CA TYR A 54 -23.44 -13.85 -12.45
C TYR A 54 -23.13 -12.36 -12.59
N HIS A 55 -21.97 -11.98 -13.14
CA HIS A 55 -21.60 -10.58 -13.32
C HIS A 55 -22.39 -9.84 -14.40
N LYS A 56 -22.89 -10.56 -15.41
CA LYS A 56 -23.78 -10.01 -16.44
C LYS A 56 -25.22 -9.83 -15.94
N THR A 57 -25.70 -10.75 -15.10
CA THR A 57 -27.11 -10.79 -14.68
C THR A 57 -27.38 -10.12 -13.33
N THR A 58 -26.35 -9.58 -12.68
CA THR A 58 -26.50 -8.85 -11.40
C THR A 58 -25.81 -7.50 -11.46
N PHE A 59 -26.41 -6.49 -10.84
CA PHE A 59 -25.86 -5.13 -10.74
C PHE A 59 -25.60 -4.77 -9.28
N SER A 60 -24.71 -3.81 -9.03
CA SER A 60 -24.50 -3.24 -7.68
C SER A 60 -25.30 -1.96 -7.55
N VAL A 61 -26.00 -1.79 -6.43
CA VAL A 61 -26.74 -0.56 -6.11
C VAL A 61 -25.77 0.57 -5.77
N ILE A 62 -24.65 0.24 -5.11
CA ILE A 62 -23.59 1.20 -4.83
C ILE A 62 -22.63 1.18 -6.04
N PRO A 63 -22.53 2.28 -6.81
CA PRO A 63 -21.57 2.35 -7.90
C PRO A 63 -20.16 2.26 -7.31
N THR A 64 -19.37 1.28 -7.75
CA THR A 64 -17.96 1.27 -7.37
C THR A 64 -17.20 2.28 -8.24
N ILE A 65 -16.07 2.79 -7.75
CA ILE A 65 -15.20 3.70 -8.51
C ILE A 65 -14.84 3.10 -9.88
N GLY A 66 -14.73 1.77 -9.96
CA GLY A 66 -14.46 1.06 -11.22
C GLY A 66 -15.61 1.11 -12.21
N ASP A 67 -16.86 1.14 -11.74
CA ASP A 67 -18.05 1.25 -12.59
C ASP A 67 -18.21 2.68 -13.10
N ILE A 68 -17.94 3.68 -12.26
CA ILE A 68 -17.91 5.11 -12.63
C ILE A 68 -16.86 5.38 -13.71
N LYS A 69 -15.64 4.83 -13.54
CA LYS A 69 -14.55 4.96 -14.55
C LYS A 69 -14.83 4.22 -15.85
N LYS A 70 -15.69 3.20 -15.85
CA LYS A 70 -16.10 2.49 -17.08
C LYS A 70 -17.21 3.25 -17.78
N ALA A 71 -18.19 3.76 -17.03
CA ALA A 71 -19.23 4.63 -17.55
C ALA A 71 -18.63 5.89 -18.18
N SER A 72 -17.62 6.50 -17.56
CA SER A 72 -16.94 7.70 -18.08
C SER A 72 -16.09 7.47 -19.33
N LYS A 73 -15.73 6.22 -19.66
CA LYS A 73 -14.93 5.87 -20.86
C LYS A 73 -15.77 5.59 -22.10
N THR A 74 -17.07 5.37 -21.92
CA THR A 74 -18.02 5.25 -23.03
C THR A 74 -18.63 6.63 -23.25
N LYS A 75 -18.55 7.14 -24.49
CA LYS A 75 -19.10 8.45 -24.87
C LYS A 75 -20.57 8.58 -24.41
N PRO A 76 -21.01 9.74 -23.88
CA PRO A 76 -22.34 9.87 -23.30
C PRO A 76 -23.40 9.90 -24.39
N THR A 77 -24.38 9.01 -24.31
CA THR A 77 -25.66 9.17 -25.01
C THR A 77 -26.66 9.72 -23.99
N THR A 78 -27.16 10.90 -24.32
CA THR A 78 -28.20 11.72 -23.69
C THR A 78 -29.39 10.94 -23.12
N VAL A 79 -29.64 11.09 -21.81
CA VAL A 79 -30.98 11.37 -21.24
C VAL A 79 -30.83 11.88 -19.81
N ALA A 80 -31.58 12.94 -19.51
CA ALA A 80 -31.54 13.75 -18.30
C ALA A 80 -32.00 13.01 -17.03
N ALA A 81 -31.32 13.27 -15.90
CA ALA A 81 -31.90 13.40 -14.56
C ALA A 81 -30.80 13.83 -13.57
N GLU A 82 -30.97 15.02 -13.00
CA GLU A 82 -30.09 15.63 -11.99
C GLU A 82 -30.31 15.02 -10.60
N THR A 83 -29.28 15.01 -9.75
CA THR A 83 -29.31 15.54 -8.36
C THR A 83 -27.94 15.37 -7.70
N SER A 84 -27.16 16.44 -7.77
CA SER A 84 -26.30 17.06 -6.75
C SER A 84 -26.07 16.32 -5.42
N SER A 85 -24.81 16.06 -5.10
CA SER A 85 -24.31 16.14 -3.70
C SER A 85 -22.81 16.38 -3.68
N SER A 86 -22.45 17.61 -3.30
CA SER A 86 -21.28 18.05 -2.51
C SER A 86 -19.94 17.34 -2.75
N LYS A 87 -18.92 18.02 -3.30
CA LYS A 87 -18.00 18.94 -2.58
C LYS A 87 -17.18 18.21 -1.51
N LEU A 88 -15.88 18.58 -1.46
CA LEU A 88 -14.84 18.14 -0.50
C LEU A 88 -14.23 16.77 -0.92
N ASN A 89 -12.92 16.56 -1.07
CA ASN A 89 -11.78 17.12 -0.33
C ASN A 89 -10.50 17.08 -1.19
N LYS A 90 -9.81 18.23 -1.24
CA LYS A 90 -8.34 18.38 -1.15
C LYS A 90 -7.47 17.51 -2.08
N THR A 91 -7.15 18.08 -3.24
CA THR A 91 -5.86 17.86 -3.89
C THR A 91 -4.77 18.33 -2.93
N ILE A 92 -4.28 17.44 -2.08
CA ILE A 92 -2.93 17.54 -1.56
C ILE A 92 -2.06 16.90 -2.64
N GLU A 93 -1.58 17.74 -3.55
CA GLU A 93 -0.34 17.46 -4.26
C GLU A 93 0.76 17.37 -3.20
N THR A 94 1.08 16.15 -2.76
CA THR A 94 2.42 15.90 -2.23
C THR A 94 3.27 15.56 -3.44
N SER A 95 3.92 16.62 -3.90
CA SER A 95 5.09 16.60 -4.76
C SER A 95 5.93 15.37 -4.46
N SER A 96 5.96 14.48 -5.46
CA SER A 96 7.09 13.64 -5.77
C SER A 96 8.37 14.46 -5.63
N SER A 97 9.06 14.35 -4.49
CA SER A 97 10.40 14.92 -4.36
C SER A 97 11.29 14.01 -3.52
N LYS A 98 12.17 13.35 -4.27
CA LYS A 98 13.54 12.94 -3.94
C LYS A 98 13.72 12.07 -2.69
N LYS A 99 13.79 10.76 -2.97
CA LYS A 99 14.31 9.66 -2.14
C LYS A 99 15.79 9.84 -1.74
N TRP A 100 16.13 10.90 -1.02
CA TRP A 100 17.48 11.14 -0.48
C TRP A 100 17.53 11.10 1.06
N GLY A 101 16.39 10.91 1.73
CA GLY A 101 16.33 10.82 3.20
C GLY A 101 16.74 9.45 3.77
N CYS A 102 16.51 8.35 3.04
CA CYS A 102 16.84 7.01 3.57
C CYS A 102 18.34 6.72 3.62
N TRP A 103 19.13 7.27 2.70
CA TRP A 103 20.57 6.99 2.70
C TRP A 103 21.31 7.79 3.79
N GLN A 104 20.85 9.00 4.11
CA GLN A 104 21.40 9.82 5.20
C GLN A 104 21.27 9.14 6.56
N VAL A 105 20.14 8.48 6.84
CA VAL A 105 19.92 7.75 8.10
C VAL A 105 20.83 6.52 8.19
N VAL A 106 21.09 5.84 7.08
CA VAL A 106 22.00 4.68 7.03
C VAL A 106 23.47 5.10 7.23
N LEU A 107 23.89 6.23 6.67
CA LEU A 107 25.24 6.80 6.87
C LEU A 107 25.47 7.20 8.34
N LEU A 108 24.53 7.90 8.97
CA LEU A 108 24.67 8.30 10.37
C LEU A 108 24.76 7.10 11.32
N LEU A 109 23.97 6.04 11.08
CA LEU A 109 24.03 4.83 11.89
C LEU A 109 25.33 4.04 11.73
N PHE A 110 26.01 4.15 10.59
CA PHE A 110 27.30 3.49 10.35
C PHE A 110 28.50 4.32 10.81
N LEU A 111 28.43 5.65 10.74
CA LEU A 111 29.51 6.55 11.14
C LEU A 111 29.54 6.85 12.64
N TRP A 112 28.39 6.95 13.30
CA TRP A 112 28.31 7.20 14.75
C TRP A 112 29.06 6.16 15.62
N PRO A 113 28.95 4.84 15.38
CA PRO A 113 29.70 3.85 16.18
C PRO A 113 31.21 3.91 15.93
N LEU A 114 31.64 4.26 14.72
CA LEU A 114 33.07 4.44 14.42
C LEU A 114 33.65 5.66 15.15
N ILE A 115 32.86 6.74 15.26
CA ILE A 115 33.25 7.94 16.01
C ILE A 115 33.38 7.62 17.51
N LEU A 116 32.43 6.87 18.09
CA LEU A 116 32.53 6.45 19.48
C LEU A 116 33.73 5.52 19.72
N LEU A 117 34.02 4.61 18.78
CA LEU A 117 35.15 3.68 18.89
C LEU A 117 36.51 4.39 18.92
N VAL A 118 36.64 5.55 18.27
CA VAL A 118 37.88 6.35 18.30
C VAL A 118 37.92 7.31 19.49
N TRP A 119 36.77 7.86 19.91
CA TRP A 119 36.73 8.87 20.97
C TRP A 119 36.89 8.28 22.38
N ILE A 120 36.33 7.09 22.61
CA ILE A 120 36.45 6.36 23.88
C ILE A 120 37.92 6.08 24.26
N PRO A 121 38.76 5.49 23.40
CA PRO A 121 40.17 5.26 23.74
C PRO A 121 40.95 6.57 23.86
N TYR A 122 40.67 7.59 23.04
CA TYR A 122 41.31 8.91 23.18
C TYR A 122 41.03 9.55 24.54
N ALA A 123 39.79 9.46 25.03
CA ALA A 123 39.42 9.92 26.37
C ALA A 123 40.16 9.13 27.45
N ILE A 124 40.27 7.80 27.31
CA ILE A 124 41.02 6.95 28.23
C ILE A 124 42.51 7.34 28.25
N TYR A 125 43.13 7.62 27.10
CA TYR A 125 44.52 8.10 27.04
C TYR A 125 44.71 9.44 27.77
N GLN A 126 43.77 10.38 27.64
CA GLN A 126 43.81 11.65 28.37
C GLN A 126 43.71 11.46 29.88
N TYR A 127 42.84 10.56 30.37
CA TYR A 127 42.74 10.27 31.81
C TYR A 127 43.96 9.53 32.35
N ALA A 128 44.51 8.58 31.60
CA ALA A 128 45.70 7.84 32.03
C ALA A 128 46.95 8.72 32.14
N CYS A 129 47.07 9.76 31.31
CA CYS A 129 48.19 10.69 31.36
C CYS A 129 48.11 11.68 32.54
N VAL A 130 46.93 11.86 33.16
CA VAL A 130 46.73 12.80 34.29
C VAL A 130 47.08 12.16 35.65
N ASP A 131 46.96 10.84 35.80
CA ASP A 131 47.31 10.17 37.06
C ASP A 131 48.83 10.11 37.32
N GLU A 132 49.66 10.17 36.27
CA GLU A 132 51.13 10.02 36.37
C GLU A 132 51.83 11.26 36.98
N ASP A 133 51.16 12.42 36.97
CA ASP A 133 51.67 13.67 37.57
C ASP A 133 51.38 13.78 39.08
N THR A 134 50.49 12.95 39.65
CA THR A 134 50.07 13.04 41.06
C THR A 134 50.82 12.11 42.02
N VAL A 135 51.56 11.12 41.50
CA VAL A 135 52.31 10.14 42.31
C VAL A 135 53.79 10.55 42.49
N ASN A 136 54.29 11.51 41.71
CA ASN A 136 55.69 11.96 41.76
C ASN A 136 55.91 13.36 42.39
N ASN A 137 54.94 13.87 43.17
CA ASN A 137 55.13 15.07 44.01
C ASN A 137 54.65 14.81 45.44
#